data_AF-A0A1N6N000-F1
#
_entry.id   AF-A0A1N6N000-F1
#
_cell.length_a   1.000
_cell.length_b   1.000
_cell.length_c   1.000
_cell.angle_alpha   90.00
_cell.angle_beta   90.00
_cell.angle_gamma   90.00
#
_symmetry.space_group_name_H-M   'P 1'
#
loop_
_entity.id
_entity.type
_entity.pdbx_description
1 polymer ?
#
loop_
_entity_poly.entity_id
_entity_poly.type
_entity_poly.pdbx_seq_one_letter_code
_entity_poly.pdbx_strand_id
1 'polypeptide(L)'
;MSEKFVQTISSVNYNKGVFSLYFVGQEPNKMANGVLAENDQELELKQVIHMPASGFMYMVSMVKNMLEDPRMEAEINKLITAGFLAVPSETESQ
;
A
#
# COMPACT_ATOMS: atom_id res chain seq x y z
N MET A 1 -21.38 2.54 -5.57
CA MET A 1 -19.92 2.36 -5.77
C MET A 1 -19.54 1.02 -5.17
N SER A 2 -18.89 0.13 -5.93
CA SER A 2 -18.33 -1.10 -5.37
C SER A 2 -16.98 -0.78 -4.73
N GLU A 3 -16.73 -1.29 -3.53
CA GLU A 3 -15.40 -1.25 -2.93
C GLU A 3 -14.41 -2.04 -3.80
N LYS A 4 -13.20 -1.52 -3.95
CA LYS A 4 -12.11 -2.19 -4.67
C LYS A 4 -11.01 -2.54 -3.68
N PHE A 5 -10.78 -3.83 -3.50
CA PHE A 5 -9.65 -4.33 -2.73
C PHE A 5 -8.37 -4.26 -3.57
N VAL A 6 -7.33 -3.68 -2.99
CA VAL A 6 -6.01 -3.51 -3.60
C VAL A 6 -4.97 -4.08 -2.65
N GLN A 7 -3.90 -4.64 -3.19
CA GLN A 7 -2.86 -5.30 -2.40
C GLN A 7 -1.74 -4.33 -2.05
N THR A 8 -1.28 -3.55 -3.02
CA THR A 8 -0.21 -2.57 -2.82
C THR A 8 -0.26 -1.45 -3.86
N ILE A 9 0.59 -0.43 -3.67
CA ILE A 9 0.87 0.61 -4.65
C ILE A 9 2.09 0.16 -5.45
N SER A 10 1.93 -0.06 -6.76
CA SER A 10 3.06 -0.47 -7.62
C SER A 10 3.95 0.70 -8.00
N SER A 11 3.39 1.90 -8.13
CA SER A 11 4.14 3.09 -8.50
C SER A 11 3.41 4.37 -8.13
N VAL A 12 4.21 5.43 -7.97
CA VAL A 12 3.75 6.80 -7.81
C VAL A 12 4.39 7.65 -8.89
N ASN A 13 3.57 8.31 -9.70
CA ASN A 13 4.03 9.23 -10.74
C ASN A 13 3.65 10.67 -10.38
N TYR A 14 4.55 11.63 -10.62
CA TYR A 14 4.28 13.05 -10.50
C TYR A 14 4.38 13.74 -11.86
N ASN A 15 3.34 14.46 -12.25
CA ASN A 15 3.31 15.22 -13.48
C ASN A 15 2.54 16.53 -13.28
N LYS A 16 3.21 17.67 -13.50
CA LYS A 16 2.61 19.03 -13.48
C LYS A 16 1.67 19.30 -12.30
N GLY A 17 2.10 18.97 -11.08
CA GLY A 17 1.31 19.24 -9.87
C GLY A 17 0.29 18.17 -9.51
N VAL A 18 0.22 17.05 -10.24
CA VAL A 18 -0.68 15.93 -9.98
C VAL A 18 0.12 14.67 -9.72
N PHE A 19 -0.19 14.00 -8.60
CA PHE A 19 0.30 12.66 -8.29
C PHE A 19 -0.68 11.61 -8.79
N SER A 20 -0.16 10.54 -9.38
CA SER A 20 -0.91 9.37 -9.82
C SER A 20 -0.41 8.15 -9.07
N LEU A 21 -1.29 7.51 -8.30
CA LEU A 21 -1.00 6.30 -7.55
C LEU A 21 -1.63 5.11 -8.26
N TYR A 22 -0.81 4.12 -8.60
CA TYR A 22 -1.24 2.93 -9.31
C TYR A 22 -1.40 1.79 -8.31
N PHE A 23 -2.66 1.43 -8.03
CA PHE A 23 -3.00 0.37 -7.10
C PHE A 23 -3.18 -0.94 -7.85
N VAL A 24 -2.46 -1.95 -7.41
CA VAL A 24 -2.44 -3.27 -8.02
C VAL A 24 -2.94 -4.34 -7.04
N GLY A 25 -3.39 -5.47 -7.56
CA GLY A 25 -3.78 -6.62 -6.75
C GLY A 25 -3.99 -7.86 -7.58
N GLN A 26 -4.11 -9.02 -6.91
CA GLN A 26 -4.35 -10.28 -7.58
C GLN A 26 -5.66 -10.29 -8.37
N GLU A 27 -5.68 -11.04 -9.47
CA GLU A 27 -6.88 -11.27 -10.25
C GLU A 27 -7.78 -12.30 -9.54
N PRO A 28 -9.05 -11.96 -9.23
CA PRO A 28 -9.92 -12.84 -8.45
C PRO A 28 -10.14 -14.22 -9.06
N ASN A 29 -10.23 -14.34 -10.39
CA ASN A 29 -10.45 -15.63 -11.03
C ASN A 29 -9.19 -16.52 -10.96
N LYS A 30 -8.00 -15.97 -11.10
CA LYS A 30 -6.72 -16.68 -10.88
C LYS A 30 -6.61 -17.16 -9.44
N MET A 31 -6.91 -16.29 -8.48
CA MET A 31 -6.89 -16.63 -7.06
C MET A 31 -7.91 -17.73 -6.73
N ALA A 32 -9.13 -17.65 -7.27
CA ALA A 32 -10.17 -18.67 -7.09
C ALA A 32 -9.75 -20.04 -7.65
N ASN A 33 -8.88 -20.05 -8.66
CA ASN A 33 -8.28 -21.25 -9.24
C ASN A 33 -6.98 -21.69 -8.55
N GLY A 34 -6.65 -21.09 -7.40
CA GLY A 34 -5.45 -21.43 -6.60
C GLY A 34 -4.14 -20.87 -7.16
N VAL A 35 -4.20 -20.00 -8.16
CA VAL A 35 -3.03 -19.34 -8.73
C VAL A 35 -2.81 -18.02 -8.00
N LEU A 36 -1.80 -17.99 -7.13
CA LEU A 36 -1.35 -16.79 -6.42
C LEU A 36 -0.23 -16.12 -7.22
N ALA A 37 -0.21 -14.79 -7.24
CA ALA A 37 0.91 -14.04 -7.80
C ALA A 37 2.15 -14.27 -6.92
N GLU A 38 3.26 -14.66 -7.54
CA GLU A 38 4.53 -14.90 -6.84
C GLU A 38 5.31 -13.60 -6.58
N ASN A 39 5.05 -12.57 -7.38
CA ASN A 39 5.69 -11.26 -7.29
C ASN A 39 4.75 -10.14 -7.76
N ASP A 40 5.12 -8.89 -7.47
CA ASP A 40 4.29 -7.71 -7.76
C ASP A 40 4.04 -7.46 -9.26
N GLN A 41 4.84 -8.05 -10.16
CA GLN A 41 4.69 -7.86 -11.61
C GLN A 41 3.51 -8.65 -12.18
N GLU A 42 3.06 -9.69 -11.46
CA GLU A 42 1.90 -10.50 -11.82
C GLU A 42 0.58 -9.89 -11.32
N LEU A 43 0.67 -8.80 -10.54
CA LEU A 43 -0.49 -8.07 -10.04
C LEU A 43 -1.10 -7.19 -11.13
N GLU A 44 -2.43 -7.16 -11.18
CA GLU A 44 -3.16 -6.39 -12.16
C GLU A 44 -3.53 -5.01 -11.62
N LEU A 45 -3.52 -4.01 -12.50
CA LEU A 45 -3.98 -2.66 -12.17
C LEU A 45 -5.48 -2.67 -11.81
N LYS A 46 -5.80 -2.38 -10.56
CA LYS A 46 -7.19 -2.30 -10.08
C LYS A 46 -7.75 -0.89 -10.15
N GLN A 47 -6.90 0.10 -9.85
CA GLN A 47 -7.31 1.50 -9.79
C GLN A 47 -6.12 2.44 -9.95
N VAL A 48 -6.36 3.60 -10.56
CA VAL A 48 -5.47 4.74 -10.51
C VAL A 48 -6.17 5.86 -9.77
N ILE A 49 -5.51 6.44 -8.77
CA ILE A 49 -5.99 7.65 -8.10
C ILE A 49 -5.10 8.81 -8.55
N HIS A 50 -5.74 9.85 -9.09
CA HIS A 50 -5.08 11.11 -9.42
C HIS A 50 -5.45 12.14 -8.35
N MET A 51 -4.44 12.80 -7.79
CA MET A 51 -4.66 13.83 -6.78
C MET A 51 -3.70 15.00 -6.95
N PRO A 52 -4.13 16.24 -6.69
CA PRO A 52 -3.24 17.38 -6.67
C PRO A 52 -2.14 17.21 -5.60
N ALA A 53 -0.99 17.85 -5.82
CA ALA A 53 0.15 17.81 -4.92
C ALA A 53 -0.21 18.15 -3.47
N SER A 54 -1.06 19.15 -3.25
CA SER A 54 -1.53 19.51 -1.91
C SER A 54 -2.27 18.36 -1.21
N GLY A 55 -3.15 17.65 -1.93
CA GLY A 55 -3.87 16.49 -1.39
C GLY A 55 -2.95 15.31 -1.11
N PHE A 56 -2.00 15.05 -2.00
CA PHE A 56 -0.99 14.00 -1.79
C PHE A 56 -0.14 14.28 -0.54
N MET A 57 0.38 15.49 -0.42
CA MET A 57 1.21 15.89 0.73
C MET A 57 0.44 15.82 2.05
N TYR A 58 -0.85 16.19 2.04
CA TYR A 58 -1.71 16.01 3.21
C TYR A 58 -1.85 14.52 3.58
N MET A 59 -2.14 13.65 2.61
CA MET A 59 -2.24 12.21 2.84
C MET A 59 -0.94 11.64 3.43
N VAL A 60 0.22 11.97 2.87
CA VAL A 60 1.52 11.54 3.38
C VAL A 60 1.74 12.03 4.81
N SER A 61 1.39 13.28 5.12
CA SER A 61 1.52 13.82 6.48
C SER A 61 0.65 13.09 7.49
N MET A 62 -0.57 12.72 7.11
CA MET A 62 -1.50 11.97 7.95
C MET A 62 -0.96 10.57 8.25
N VAL A 63 -0.49 9.86 7.21
CA VAL A 63 0.13 8.53 7.37
C VAL A 63 1.35 8.62 8.26
N LYS A 64 2.24 9.60 8.05
CA LYS A 64 3.42 9.82 8.88
C LYS A 64 3.04 10.02 10.35
N ASN A 65 2.12 10.94 10.64
CA ASN A 65 1.67 11.20 12.00
C ASN A 65 1.05 9.97 12.67
N MET A 66 0.35 9.12 11.90
CA MET A 66 -0.21 7.87 12.42
C MET A 66 0.89 6.85 12.77
N LEU A 67 1.92 6.73 11.93
CA LEU A 67 3.05 5.83 12.19
C LEU A 67 3.92 6.30 13.36
N GLU A 68 3.98 7.61 13.61
CA GLU A 68 4.68 8.20 14.75
C GLU A 68 3.86 8.13 16.06
N ASP A 69 2.59 7.72 16.03
CA ASP A 69 1.77 7.55 17.23
C ASP A 69 2.20 6.27 18.00
N PRO A 70 2.65 6.38 19.27
CA PRO A 70 3.09 5.21 20.05
C PRO A 70 2.05 4.10 20.18
N ARG A 71 0.76 4.45 20.07
CA ARG A 71 -0.33 3.46 20.11
C ARG A 71 -0.36 2.63 18.83
N MET A 72 -0.09 3.25 17.68
CA MET A 72 0.00 2.55 16.40
C MET A 72 1.21 1.63 16.38
N GLU A 73 2.36 2.12 16.86
CA GLU A 73 3.56 1.30 17.00
C GLU A 73 3.30 0.06 17.89
N ALA A 74 2.60 0.23 19.01
CA ALA A 74 2.23 -0.89 19.87
C ALA A 74 1.31 -1.92 19.16
N GLU A 75 0.35 -1.47 18.35
CA GLU A 75 -0.51 -2.38 17.57
C GLU A 75 0.27 -3.11 16.47
N ILE A 76 1.16 -2.42 15.74
CA ILE A 76 2.04 -3.05 14.75
C ILE A 76 2.91 -4.11 15.42
N ASN A 77 3.51 -3.80 16.58
CA ASN A 77 4.33 -4.74 17.34
C ASN A 77 3.54 -5.98 17.81
N LYS A 78 2.26 -5.82 18.19
CA LYS A 78 1.39 -6.97 18.50
C LYS A 78 1.18 -7.86 17.28
N LEU A 79 0.93 -7.27 16.11
CA LEU A 79 0.73 -8.00 14.86
C LEU A 79 2.02 -8.73 14.42
N ILE A 80 3.18 -8.12 14.60
CA ILE A 80 4.49 -8.75 14.36
C ILE A 80 4.69 -9.93 15.33
N THR A 81 4.45 -9.73 16.62
CA THR A 81 4.62 -10.78 17.65
C THR A 81 3.69 -11.97 17.40
N ALA A 82 2.49 -11.72 16.88
CA ALA A 82 1.54 -12.75 16.50
C ALA A 82 1.88 -13.44 15.15
N GLY A 83 2.91 -12.98 14.44
CA GLY A 83 3.36 -13.54 13.16
C GLY A 83 2.51 -13.12 11.95
N PHE A 84 1.64 -12.12 12.09
CA PHE A 84 0.80 -11.62 10.99
C PHE A 84 1.51 -10.62 10.09
N LEU A 85 2.52 -9.92 10.61
CA LEU A 85 3.36 -8.99 9.85
C LEU A 85 4.83 -9.43 9.95
N ALA A 86 5.58 -9.19 8.88
CA ALA A 86 7.03 -9.39 8.89
C ALA A 86 7.69 -8.40 9.85
N VAL A 87 8.77 -8.83 10.51
CA VAL A 87 9.61 -7.91 11.28
C VAL A 87 10.24 -6.93 10.28
N PRO A 88 10.10 -5.61 10.47
CA PRO A 88 10.75 -4.62 9.60
C PRO A 88 12.25 -4.92 9.57
N SER A 89 12.81 -5.21 8.39
CA SER A 89 14.25 -5.33 8.22
C SER A 89 14.86 -3.93 8.25
N GLU A 90 15.95 -3.73 9.00
CA GLU A 90 16.64 -2.44 9.15
C GLU A 90 17.18 -1.84 7.82
N THR A 91 17.02 -2.54 6.70
CA THR A 91 17.53 -2.17 5.38
C THR A 91 16.77 -1.01 4.70
N GLU A 92 15.60 -0.60 5.19
CA GLU A 92 14.80 0.46 4.55
C GLU A 92 15.08 1.89 5.10
N SER A 93 16.10 2.06 5.94
CA SER A 93 16.46 3.35 6.56
C SER A 93 17.67 4.06 5.92
N GLN A 94 18.03 3.76 4.67
CA GLN A 94 19.09 4.45 3.93
C GLN A 94 18.55 5.27 2.76
#